data_AF-A0A2G4GL01-F1
#
_entry.id   AF-A0A2G4GL01-F1
#
_cell.length_a   1.000
_cell.length_b   1.000
_cell.length_c   1.000
_cell.angle_alpha   90.00
_cell.angle_beta   90.00
_cell.angle_gamma   90.00
#
_symmetry.space_group_name_H-M   'P 1'
#
loop_
_entity.id
_entity.type
_entity.pdbx_description
1 polymer ?
#
loop_
_entity_poly.entity_id
_entity_poly.type
_entity_poly.pdbx_seq_one_letter_code
_entity_poly.pdbx_strand_id
1 'polypeptide(L)'
;MNMLRTKYALFLFLSLCSHFTFSQPFKDAILEFQRMDSISMPKQGSILFVGSSSFTNWEDVQDYFPTYPIINRGFGGSSLPDVIRYAQETIVKYAPKQIYI
;
A
#
# COMPACT_ATOMS: atom_id res chain seq x y z
N MET A 1 29.43 -18.90 38.41
CA MET A 1 29.04 -19.67 37.21
C MET A 1 27.56 -19.51 36.81
N ASN A 2 26.64 -19.17 37.73
CA ASN A 2 25.21 -19.04 37.43
C ASN A 2 24.82 -17.73 36.72
N MET A 3 25.44 -16.60 37.08
CA MET A 3 25.09 -15.27 36.53
C MET A 3 25.37 -15.14 35.02
N LEU A 4 26.37 -15.86 34.50
CA LEU A 4 26.71 -15.85 33.08
C LEU A 4 25.68 -16.65 32.25
N ARG A 5 25.20 -17.78 32.78
CA ARG A 5 24.15 -18.60 32.15
C ARG A 5 22.80 -17.88 32.09
N THR A 6 22.45 -17.12 33.13
CA THR A 6 21.21 -16.32 33.16
C THR A 6 21.23 -15.20 32.12
N LYS A 7 22.38 -14.56 31.87
CA LYS A 7 22.53 -13.54 30.82
C LYS A 7 22.37 -14.12 29.41
N TYR A 8 22.95 -15.29 29.15
CA TYR A 8 22.78 -15.97 27.86
C TYR A 8 21.35 -16.47 27.65
N ALA A 9 20.69 -16.97 28.69
CA ALA A 9 19.29 -17.37 28.63
C ALA A 9 18.36 -16.18 28.35
N LEU A 10 18.62 -15.02 28.97
CA LEU A 10 17.87 -13.79 28.72
C LEU A 10 18.09 -13.25 27.29
N PHE A 11 19.32 -13.29 26.80
CA PHE A 11 19.65 -12.90 25.42
C PHE A 11 18.97 -13.81 24.39
N LEU A 12 18.99 -15.13 24.61
CA LEU A 12 18.26 -16.10 23.79
C LEU A 12 16.74 -15.82 23.81
N PHE A 13 16.17 -15.57 24.99
CA PHE A 13 14.74 -15.27 25.11
C PHE A 13 14.33 -13.97 24.38
N LEU A 14 15.15 -12.91 24.47
CA LEU A 14 14.94 -11.65 23.75
C LEU A 14 15.05 -11.79 22.23
N SER A 15 16.00 -12.60 21.73
CA SER A 15 16.10 -12.90 20.30
C SER A 15 14.88 -13.66 19.78
N LEU A 16 14.33 -14.61 20.55
CA LEU A 16 13.14 -15.37 20.13
C LEU A 16 11.85 -14.53 20.04
N CYS A 17 11.70 -13.48 20.86
CA CYS A 17 10.54 -12.58 20.78
C CYS A 17 10.57 -11.62 19.58
N SER A 18 11.70 -11.47 18.90
CA SER A 18 11.90 -10.41 17.89
C SER A 18 11.35 -10.74 16.49
N HIS A 19 10.71 -11.91 16.30
CA HIS A 19 10.33 -12.41 14.97
C HIS A 19 8.83 -12.48 14.69
N PHE A 20 7.97 -11.91 15.54
CA PHE A 20 6.54 -11.80 15.23
C PHE A 20 6.26 -10.55 14.38
N THR A 21 6.55 -10.62 13.08
CA THR A 21 6.05 -9.62 12.12
C THR A 21 4.72 -10.11 11.54
N PHE A 22 3.62 -9.46 11.88
CA PHE A 22 2.35 -9.70 11.20
C PHE A 22 2.41 -9.11 9.78
N SER A 23 2.28 -9.96 8.76
CA SER A 23 2.17 -9.48 7.38
C SER A 23 0.82 -8.81 7.19
N GLN A 24 0.84 -7.51 6.89
CA GLN A 24 -0.38 -6.78 6.55
C GLN A 24 -0.63 -6.94 5.05
N PRO A 25 -1.77 -7.49 4.61
CA PRO A 25 -2.05 -7.74 3.19
C PRO A 25 -1.87 -6.48 2.35
N PHE A 26 -1.25 -6.62 1.16
CA PHE A 26 -1.04 -5.55 0.16
C PHE A 26 -0.18 -4.36 0.60
N LYS A 27 0.46 -4.41 1.78
CA LYS A 27 1.27 -3.31 2.30
C LYS A 27 2.36 -2.86 1.32
N ASP A 28 3.00 -3.78 0.62
CA ASP A 28 4.05 -3.46 -0.34
C ASP A 28 3.55 -2.63 -1.52
N ALA A 29 2.33 -2.91 -2.03
CA ALA A 29 1.70 -2.10 -3.07
C ALA A 29 1.42 -0.67 -2.58
N ILE A 30 0.96 -0.54 -1.33
CA ILE A 30 0.71 0.77 -0.72
C ILE A 30 2.00 1.56 -0.51
N LEU A 31 3.08 0.90 -0.08
CA LEU A 31 4.41 1.51 0.05
C LEU A 31 4.93 1.97 -1.31
N GLU A 32 4.69 1.21 -2.38
CA GLU A 32 5.07 1.61 -3.73
C GLU A 32 4.30 2.84 -4.21
N PHE A 33 2.98 2.91 -3.96
CA PHE A 33 2.21 4.13 -4.23
C PHE A 33 2.75 5.34 -3.46
N GLN A 34 3.07 5.17 -2.18
CA GLN A 34 3.66 6.23 -1.36
C GLN A 34 5.03 6.68 -1.88
N ARG A 35 5.84 5.74 -2.36
CA ARG A 35 7.15 6.02 -2.98
C ARG A 35 6.98 6.80 -4.28
N MET A 36 6.02 6.44 -5.13
CA MET A 36 5.74 7.20 -6.35
C MET A 36 5.24 8.61 -6.04
N ASP A 37 4.35 8.75 -5.07
CA ASP A 37 3.80 10.05 -4.67
C ASP A 37 4.86 10.97 -4.04
N SER A 38 5.86 10.40 -3.35
CA SER A 38 6.96 11.20 -2.78
C SER A 38 7.89 11.77 -3.85
N ILE A 39 7.99 11.11 -5.00
CA ILE A 39 8.73 11.60 -6.17
C ILE A 39 7.91 12.64 -6.92
N SER A 40 6.63 12.35 -7.16
CA SER A 40 5.73 13.24 -7.89
C SER A 40 4.30 13.03 -7.42
N MET A 41 3.84 13.92 -6.53
CA MET A 41 2.47 13.87 -6.01
C MET A 41 1.46 14.10 -7.15
N PRO A 42 0.47 13.19 -7.35
CA PRO A 42 -0.57 13.40 -8.33
C PRO A 42 -1.39 14.66 -8.06
N LYS A 43 -1.91 15.26 -9.14
CA LYS A 43 -2.77 16.45 -9.04
C LYS A 43 -4.04 16.14 -8.24
N GLN A 44 -4.43 17.07 -7.36
CA GLN A 44 -5.71 16.99 -6.67
C GLN A 44 -6.90 17.03 -7.66
N GLY A 45 -8.02 16.42 -7.30
CA GLY A 45 -9.20 16.37 -8.17
C GLY A 45 -9.03 15.44 -9.38
N SER A 46 -8.06 14.53 -9.35
CA SER A 46 -7.90 13.49 -10.37
C SER A 46 -9.01 12.46 -10.31
N ILE A 47 -9.15 11.68 -11.38
CA ILE A 47 -10.01 10.50 -11.46
C ILE A 47 -9.20 9.31 -10.93
N LEU A 48 -9.77 8.56 -10.00
CA LEU A 48 -9.12 7.37 -9.43
C LEU A 48 -9.73 6.08 -9.95
N PHE A 49 -8.88 5.16 -10.38
CA PHE A 49 -9.24 3.76 -10.61
C PHE A 49 -8.64 2.93 -9.48
N VAL A 50 -9.49 2.33 -8.64
CA VAL A 50 -9.09 1.56 -7.46
C VAL A 50 -9.75 0.19 -7.46
N GLY A 51 -9.02 -0.86 -7.14
CA GLY A 51 -9.54 -2.23 -7.27
C GLY A 51 -8.42 -3.24 -7.46
N SER A 52 -8.74 -4.39 -8.05
CA SER A 52 -7.80 -5.52 -8.17
C SER A 52 -7.10 -5.56 -9.54
N SER A 53 -6.90 -6.75 -10.10
CA SER A 53 -6.09 -6.99 -11.28
C SER A 53 -6.56 -6.25 -12.53
N SER A 54 -7.86 -6.03 -12.71
CA SER A 54 -8.38 -5.30 -13.86
C SER A 54 -7.83 -3.88 -13.94
N PHE A 55 -7.69 -3.21 -12.78
CA PHE A 55 -7.05 -1.90 -12.75
C PHE A 55 -5.53 -2.03 -12.64
N THR A 56 -4.98 -2.94 -11.83
CA THR A 56 -3.51 -3.11 -11.73
C THR A 56 -2.85 -3.30 -13.10
N ASN A 57 -3.50 -4.05 -14.01
CA ASN A 57 -2.94 -4.37 -15.32
C ASN A 57 -3.24 -3.31 -16.39
N TRP A 58 -4.08 -2.30 -16.10
CA TRP A 58 -4.42 -1.25 -17.06
C TRP A 58 -3.45 -0.06 -16.92
N GLU A 59 -2.21 -0.29 -17.34
CA GLU A 59 -1.10 0.65 -17.18
C GLU A 59 -1.13 1.82 -18.18
N ASP A 60 -1.74 1.60 -19.36
CA ASP A 60 -1.80 2.55 -20.48
C ASP A 60 -3.10 3.38 -20.53
N VAL A 61 -3.93 3.32 -19.48
CA VAL A 61 -5.25 4.01 -19.43
C VAL A 61 -5.17 5.50 -19.77
N GLN A 62 -4.08 6.17 -19.38
CA GLN A 62 -3.89 7.59 -19.61
C GLN A 62 -3.78 7.93 -21.11
N ASP A 63 -3.33 6.99 -21.94
CA ASP A 63 -3.16 7.18 -23.39
C ASP A 63 -4.51 7.25 -24.12
N TYR A 64 -5.54 6.58 -23.59
CA TYR A 64 -6.90 6.62 -24.13
C TYR A 64 -7.66 7.89 -23.73
N PHE A 65 -7.25 8.54 -22.64
CA PHE A 65 -7.93 9.69 -22.05
C PHE A 65 -6.97 10.86 -21.74
N PRO A 66 -6.24 11.40 -22.74
CA PRO A 66 -5.11 12.30 -22.53
C PRO A 66 -5.46 13.63 -21.84
N THR A 67 -6.73 14.03 -21.86
CA THR A 67 -7.21 15.27 -21.24
C THR A 67 -7.71 15.09 -19.81
N TYR A 68 -7.87 13.84 -19.36
CA TYR A 68 -8.34 13.53 -18.02
C TYR A 68 -7.17 13.10 -17.14
N PRO A 69 -6.95 13.75 -15.99
CA PRO A 69 -5.92 13.31 -15.06
C PRO A 69 -6.40 12.03 -14.36
N ILE A 70 -5.87 10.88 -14.79
CA ILE A 70 -6.21 9.57 -14.24
C ILE A 70 -5.06 9.10 -13.35
N ILE A 71 -5.42 8.54 -12.20
CA ILE A 71 -4.48 7.89 -11.29
C ILE A 71 -4.96 6.45 -11.11
N ASN A 72 -4.08 5.50 -11.42
CA ASN A 72 -4.31 4.10 -11.15
C ASN A 72 -3.76 3.74 -9.76
N ARG A 73 -4.63 3.26 -8.86
CA ARG A 73 -4.29 2.75 -7.53
C ARG A 73 -4.90 1.37 -7.31
N GLY A 74 -4.98 0.57 -8.38
CA GLY A 74 -5.37 -0.83 -8.29
C GLY A 74 -4.23 -1.70 -7.79
N PHE A 75 -4.50 -2.58 -6.82
CA PHE A 75 -3.53 -3.53 -6.27
C PHE A 75 -4.07 -4.97 -6.34
N GLY A 76 -3.39 -5.80 -7.13
CA GLY A 76 -3.87 -7.11 -7.56
C GLY A 76 -4.26 -8.03 -6.40
N GLY A 77 -5.37 -8.77 -6.59
CA GLY A 77 -5.91 -9.68 -5.57
C GLY A 77 -6.74 -9.01 -4.47
N SER A 78 -6.87 -7.68 -4.46
CA SER A 78 -7.67 -6.96 -3.47
C SER A 78 -9.17 -7.24 -3.61
N SER A 79 -9.86 -7.32 -2.48
CA SER A 79 -11.32 -7.18 -2.42
C SER A 79 -11.73 -5.76 -1.99
N LEU A 80 -13.03 -5.43 -2.07
CA LEU A 80 -13.52 -4.13 -1.61
C LEU A 80 -13.13 -3.80 -0.15
N PRO A 81 -13.19 -4.74 0.82
CA PRO A 81 -12.64 -4.53 2.16
C PRO A 81 -11.16 -4.12 2.20
N ASP A 82 -10.33 -4.64 1.29
CA ASP A 82 -8.91 -4.26 1.23
C ASP A 82 -8.74 -2.85 0.67
N VAL A 83 -9.55 -2.47 -0.33
CA VAL A 83 -9.63 -1.08 -0.83
C VAL A 83 -10.06 -0.13 0.28
N ILE A 84 -11.08 -0.49 1.06
CA ILE A 84 -11.54 0.31 2.20
C ILE A 84 -10.43 0.44 3.26
N ARG A 85 -9.71 -0.65 3.57
CA ARG A 85 -8.60 -0.63 4.54
C ARG A 85 -7.54 0.41 4.19
N TYR A 86 -7.26 0.59 2.91
CA TYR A 86 -6.25 1.53 2.40
C TYR A 86 -6.85 2.76 1.72
N ALA A 87 -8.11 3.09 2.03
CA ALA A 87 -8.79 4.21 1.38
C ALA A 87 -8.09 5.54 1.64
N GLN A 88 -7.44 5.72 2.79
CA GLN A 88 -6.71 6.94 3.08
C GLN A 88 -5.53 7.13 2.11
N GLU A 89 -4.78 6.05 1.87
CA GLU A 89 -3.57 6.03 1.05
C GLU A 89 -3.84 5.95 -0.45
N THR A 90 -4.97 5.37 -0.84
CA THR A 90 -5.32 5.10 -2.26
C THR A 90 -6.43 6.00 -2.78
N ILE A 91 -7.20 6.66 -1.91
CA ILE A 91 -8.36 7.47 -2.30
C ILE A 91 -8.33 8.87 -1.69
N VAL A 92 -8.51 8.97 -0.37
CA VAL A 92 -8.86 10.24 0.31
C VAL A 92 -7.78 11.30 0.13
N LYS A 93 -6.49 10.94 0.23
CA LYS A 93 -5.39 11.91 0.15
C LYS A 93 -5.29 12.66 -1.19
N TYR A 94 -5.92 12.15 -2.26
CA TYR A 94 -5.89 12.79 -3.58
C TYR A 94 -7.05 13.76 -3.82
N ALA A 95 -8.00 13.88 -2.88
CA ALA A 95 -9.22 14.67 -3.03
C ALA A 95 -9.87 14.47 -4.42
N PRO A 96 -10.24 13.23 -4.78
CA PRO A 96 -10.66 12.90 -6.14
C PRO A 96 -12.00 13.56 -6.48
N LYS A 97 -12.19 13.89 -7.77
CA LYS A 97 -13.49 14.32 -8.27
C LYS A 97 -14.40 13.14 -8.64
N GLN A 98 -13.80 11.97 -8.87
CA GLN A 98 -14.49 10.75 -9.31
C GLN A 98 -13.64 9.51 -9.00
N ILE A 99 -14.31 8.42 -8.65
CA ILE A 99 -13.70 7.14 -8.32
C ILE A 99 -14.41 6.04 -9.09
N TYR A 100 -13.65 5.13 -9.70
CA TYR A 100 -14.12 3.89 -10.29
C TYR A 100 -13.59 2.72 -9.45
N ILE A 101 -14.48 1.77 -9.14
CA ILE A 101 -14.23 0.61 -8.28
C ILE A 101 -14.65 -0.66 -9.01
#